data_AF-A0A7M2C9W0-F1
#
_entry.id   AF-A0A7M2C9W0-F1
#
_cell.length_a   1.000
_cell.length_b   1.000
_cell.length_c   1.000
_cell.angle_alpha   90.00
_cell.angle_beta   90.00
_cell.angle_gamma   90.00
#
_symmetry.space_group_name_H-M   'P 1'
#
loop_
_entity.id
_entity.type
_entity.pdbx_description
1 polymer ?
#
loop_
_entity_poly.entity_id
_entity_poly.type
_entity_poly.pdbx_seq_one_letter_code
_entity_poly.pdbx_strand_id
1 'polypeptide(L)'
;MGLRNFLNRRSLQAEEPPLAVVPEAPVVRDPLTAEQLSTEQLADLDAARAELLQLAAEMGVESLSACPRDGSRWQDNPETIRTITAVLREAHLKEQLEEQLSTEDAGPPAW
;
A
#
# COMPACT_ATOMS: atom_id res chain seq x y z
N MET A 1 22.04 -23.48 -20.23
CA MET A 1 21.96 -22.55 -19.09
C MET A 1 22.28 -21.14 -19.60
N GLY A 2 21.39 -20.17 -19.40
CA GLY A 2 21.64 -18.78 -19.79
C GLY A 2 20.37 -17.99 -20.05
N LEU A 3 19.72 -17.47 -19.00
CA LEU A 3 18.61 -16.52 -19.11
C LEU A 3 18.83 -15.38 -18.11
N ARG A 4 19.76 -14.48 -18.44
CA ARG A 4 19.92 -13.18 -17.76
C ARG A 4 20.45 -12.15 -18.75
N ASN A 5 19.57 -11.25 -19.23
CA ASN A 5 19.90 -9.84 -19.56
C ASN A 5 18.73 -9.12 -20.27
N PHE A 6 17.65 -8.81 -19.55
CA PHE A 6 16.59 -7.93 -20.06
C PHE A 6 16.59 -6.52 -19.44
N LEU A 7 17.37 -6.29 -18.38
CA LEU A 7 17.33 -5.03 -17.63
C LEU A 7 18.37 -3.98 -18.07
N ASN A 8 19.12 -4.22 -19.16
CA ASN A 8 20.26 -3.36 -19.54
C ASN A 8 20.11 -2.62 -20.89
N ARG A 9 18.90 -2.54 -21.47
CA ARG A 9 18.71 -2.00 -22.84
C ARG A 9 17.83 -0.76 -22.95
N ARG A 10 17.90 0.17 -21.98
CA ARG A 10 17.30 1.49 -22.20
C ARG A 10 18.08 2.60 -21.50
N SER A 11 19.30 2.83 -21.96
CA SER A 11 19.95 4.12 -21.83
C SER A 11 20.65 4.46 -23.15
N LEU A 12 20.54 5.72 -23.56
CA LEU A 12 21.03 6.38 -24.78
C LEU A 12 20.16 6.26 -26.04
N GLN A 13 19.28 7.26 -26.23
CA GLN A 13 19.28 7.97 -27.51
C GLN A 13 18.81 9.43 -27.32
N ALA A 14 19.77 10.34 -27.44
CA ALA A 14 19.56 11.77 -27.65
C ALA A 14 20.22 12.13 -29.00
N GLU A 15 19.70 13.19 -29.64
CA GLU A 15 20.25 13.99 -30.77
C GLU A 15 19.81 13.56 -32.20
N GLU A 16 19.34 14.38 -33.16
CA GLU A 16 18.63 15.69 -33.27
C GLU A 16 18.14 15.85 -34.79
N PRO A 17 17.62 16.98 -35.33
CA PRO A 17 16.32 17.14 -36.03
C PRO A 17 16.37 17.24 -37.60
N PRO A 18 15.23 17.49 -38.30
CA PRO A 18 15.00 18.86 -38.82
C PRO A 18 13.52 19.36 -38.90
N LEU A 19 13.34 20.68 -38.65
CA LEU A 19 12.54 21.72 -39.36
C LEU A 19 11.14 21.34 -39.90
N ALA A 20 10.02 22.04 -39.70
CA ALA A 20 9.75 23.45 -39.42
C ALA A 20 8.24 23.71 -39.11
N VAL A 21 7.99 24.70 -38.22
CA VAL A 21 6.92 25.74 -38.25
C VAL A 21 5.45 25.34 -37.96
N VAL A 22 4.92 25.77 -36.80
CA VAL A 22 3.93 26.86 -36.53
C VAL A 22 3.63 26.84 -35.01
N PRO A 23 3.52 27.98 -34.30
CA PRO A 23 3.57 28.02 -32.84
C PRO A 23 2.19 27.79 -32.23
N GLU A 24 2.07 26.81 -31.36
CA GLU A 24 0.99 26.79 -30.37
C GLU A 24 1.62 26.58 -29.00
N ALA A 25 1.26 27.48 -28.10
CA ALA A 25 1.61 27.66 -26.69
C ALA A 25 2.56 26.64 -26.05
N PRO A 26 3.49 27.08 -25.16
CA PRO A 26 4.11 26.14 -24.25
C PRO A 26 2.99 25.54 -23.39
N VAL A 27 2.52 24.34 -23.77
CA VAL A 27 2.00 23.39 -22.81
C VAL A 27 3.23 23.06 -21.98
N VAL A 28 3.41 23.90 -20.97
CA VAL A 28 4.14 23.55 -19.76
C VAL A 28 3.60 22.17 -19.44
N ARG A 29 4.39 21.14 -19.75
CA ARG A 29 4.19 19.83 -19.17
C ARG A 29 4.53 20.03 -17.72
N ASP A 30 3.55 20.52 -16.99
CA ASP A 30 3.61 20.75 -15.58
C ASP A 30 4.07 19.44 -14.95
N PRO A 31 5.23 19.39 -14.27
CA PRO A 31 5.67 18.20 -13.55
C PRO A 31 4.84 18.00 -12.26
N LEU A 32 3.56 18.38 -12.24
CA LEU A 32 2.67 18.41 -11.08
C LEU A 32 1.77 17.18 -10.93
N THR A 33 1.96 16.11 -11.71
CA THR A 33 1.25 14.83 -11.51
C THR A 33 1.90 13.94 -10.43
N ALA A 34 2.60 14.54 -9.47
CA ALA A 34 2.66 14.01 -8.12
C ALA A 34 1.68 14.87 -7.31
N GLU A 35 0.43 14.42 -7.23
CA GLU A 35 -0.61 15.03 -6.40
C GLU A 35 -0.02 15.39 -5.03
N GLN A 36 0.10 16.69 -4.78
CA GLN A 36 0.40 17.18 -3.45
C GLN A 36 -0.82 16.87 -2.60
N LEU A 37 -0.73 15.84 -1.76
CA LEU A 37 -1.77 15.50 -0.79
C LEU A 37 -2.13 16.78 -0.03
N SER A 38 -3.41 17.13 -0.03
CA SER A 38 -3.89 18.25 0.78
C SER A 38 -3.65 17.94 2.26
N THR A 39 -3.55 18.97 3.10
CA THR A 39 -3.35 18.80 4.55
C THR A 39 -4.41 17.87 5.16
N GLU A 40 -5.65 17.93 4.66
CA GLU A 40 -6.74 17.04 5.10
C GLU A 40 -6.50 15.58 4.68
N GLN A 41 -6.01 15.35 3.44
CA GLN A 41 -5.68 14.00 2.97
C GLN A 41 -4.50 13.39 3.74
N LEU A 42 -3.52 14.21 4.11
CA LEU A 42 -2.40 13.75 4.94
C LEU A 42 -2.87 13.38 6.35
N ALA A 43 -3.73 14.19 6.96
CA ALA A 43 -4.32 13.88 8.26
C ALA A 43 -5.16 12.60 8.24
N ASP A 44 -5.93 12.38 7.18
CA ASP A 44 -6.72 11.15 6.99
C ASP A 44 -5.82 9.90 6.87
N LEU A 45 -4.73 10.02 6.11
CA LEU A 45 -3.74 8.97 5.93
C LEU A 45 -2.99 8.65 7.21
N ASP A 46 -2.60 9.66 7.99
CA ASP A 46 -1.95 9.46 9.29
C ASP A 46 -2.91 8.78 10.29
N ALA A 47 -4.19 9.16 10.29
CA ALA A 47 -5.20 8.50 11.12
C ALA A 47 -5.37 7.02 10.73
N ALA A 48 -5.48 6.72 9.43
CA ALA A 48 -5.58 5.35 8.95
C ALA A 48 -4.34 4.51 9.31
N ARG A 49 -3.14 5.10 9.21
CA ARG A 49 -1.88 4.44 9.60
C ARG A 49 -1.82 4.18 11.12
N ALA A 50 -2.28 5.12 11.94
CA ALA A 50 -2.32 4.95 13.39
C ALA A 50 -3.21 3.77 13.80
N GLU A 51 -4.40 3.64 13.20
CA GLU A 51 -5.29 2.51 13.44
C GLU A 51 -4.66 1.17 13.02
N LEU A 52 -4.01 1.12 11.86
CA LEU A 52 -3.30 -0.08 11.41
C LEU A 52 -2.18 -0.48 12.38
N LEU A 53 -1.38 0.49 12.82
CA LEU A 53 -0.26 0.25 13.73
C LEU A 53 -0.72 -0.21 15.11
N GLN A 54 -1.81 0.35 15.63
CA GLN A 54 -2.39 -0.10 16.88
C GLN A 54 -2.84 -1.56 16.78
N LEU A 55 -3.60 -1.90 15.75
CA LEU A 55 -4.07 -3.27 15.54
C LEU A 55 -2.89 -4.23 15.31
N ALA A 56 -1.91 -3.84 14.52
CA ALA A 56 -0.70 -4.62 14.30
C ALA A 56 0.04 -4.90 15.63
N ALA A 57 0.14 -3.90 16.51
CA ALA A 57 0.74 -4.07 17.83
C ALA A 57 -0.07 -5.01 18.73
N GLU A 58 -1.41 -4.90 18.73
CA GLU A 58 -2.31 -5.81 19.45
C GLU A 58 -2.16 -7.27 18.98
N MET A 59 -1.92 -7.47 17.69
CA MET A 59 -1.70 -8.79 17.08
C MET A 59 -0.23 -9.27 17.17
N GLY A 60 0.70 -8.46 17.69
CA GLY A 60 2.12 -8.81 17.74
C GLY A 60 2.84 -8.82 16.38
N VAL A 61 2.33 -8.09 15.39
CA VAL A 61 2.92 -7.98 14.05
C VAL A 61 4.06 -6.96 14.06
N GLU A 62 5.28 -7.40 13.76
CA GLU A 62 6.46 -6.54 13.77
C GLU A 62 6.63 -5.74 12.46
N SER A 63 6.21 -6.29 11.33
CA SER A 63 6.36 -5.63 10.03
C SER A 63 5.26 -6.03 9.05
N LEU A 64 4.79 -5.05 8.26
CA LEU A 64 3.80 -5.23 7.22
C LEU A 64 4.40 -4.76 5.89
N SER A 65 4.41 -5.65 4.91
CA SER A 65 4.83 -5.34 3.54
C SER A 65 3.79 -5.86 2.56
N ALA A 66 3.31 -5.00 1.68
CA ALA A 66 2.49 -5.38 0.54
C ALA A 66 3.13 -4.88 -0.75
N CYS A 67 2.93 -5.64 -1.82
CA CYS A 67 3.42 -5.32 -3.16
C CYS A 67 2.22 -5.15 -4.09
N PRO A 68 1.70 -3.92 -4.25
CA PRO A 68 0.64 -3.62 -5.22
C PRO A 68 1.06 -3.98 -6.64
N ARG A 69 0.11 -4.49 -7.43
CA ARG A 69 0.37 -4.91 -8.81
C ARG A 69 0.74 -3.75 -9.74
N ASP A 70 0.24 -2.57 -9.44
CA ASP A 70 0.53 -1.32 -10.17
C ASP A 70 1.91 -0.74 -9.82
N GLY A 71 2.62 -1.30 -8.83
CA GLY A 71 3.92 -0.80 -8.36
C GLY A 71 3.82 0.42 -7.45
N SER A 72 2.61 0.83 -7.08
CA SER A 72 2.38 1.94 -6.16
C SER A 72 2.76 1.55 -4.73
N ARG A 73 2.99 2.56 -3.88
CA ARG A 73 3.15 2.35 -2.44
C ARG A 73 1.77 2.28 -1.79
N TRP A 74 1.37 1.10 -1.33
CA TRP A 74 0.08 0.89 -0.66
C TRP A 74 -0.12 1.78 0.57
N GLN A 75 0.98 2.18 1.23
CA GLN A 75 0.95 3.04 2.42
C GLN A 75 0.51 4.48 2.11
N ASP A 76 0.57 4.91 0.85
CA ASP A 76 0.24 6.29 0.45
C ASP A 76 -1.26 6.44 0.10
N ASN A 77 -2.05 5.38 0.26
CA ASN A 77 -3.48 5.37 -0.01
C ASN A 77 -4.27 5.02 1.27
N PRO A 78 -5.04 5.96 1.86
CA PRO A 78 -5.78 5.73 3.10
C PRO A 78 -6.82 4.62 2.98
N GLU A 79 -7.50 4.50 1.83
CA GLU A 79 -8.48 3.43 1.58
C GLU A 79 -7.83 2.05 1.55
N THR A 80 -6.63 1.96 0.98
CA THR A 80 -5.85 0.72 0.98
C THR A 80 -5.45 0.33 2.40
N ILE A 81 -4.99 1.29 3.21
CA ILE A 81 -4.66 1.05 4.61
C ILE A 81 -5.88 0.57 5.39
N ARG A 82 -7.03 1.25 5.26
CA ARG A 82 -8.29 0.85 5.91
C ARG A 82 -8.73 -0.56 5.53
N THR A 83 -8.61 -0.91 4.25
CA THR A 83 -8.95 -2.25 3.76
C THR A 83 -8.06 -3.31 4.43
N ILE A 84 -6.75 -3.07 4.51
CA ILE A 84 -5.81 -3.97 5.20
C ILE A 84 -6.17 -4.07 6.69
N THR A 85 -6.43 -2.94 7.37
CA THR A 85 -6.85 -2.92 8.77
C THR A 85 -8.13 -3.73 9.00
N ALA A 86 -9.12 -3.61 8.12
CA ALA A 86 -10.36 -4.39 8.22
C ALA A 86 -10.11 -5.90 8.11
N VAL A 87 -9.27 -6.32 7.16
CA VAL A 87 -8.90 -7.73 6.99
C VAL A 87 -8.16 -8.28 8.22
N LEU A 88 -7.20 -7.52 8.76
CA LEU A 88 -6.48 -7.91 9.97
C LEU A 88 -7.44 -8.02 11.17
N ARG A 89 -8.39 -7.10 11.29
CA ARG A 89 -9.37 -7.12 12.37
C ARG A 89 -10.28 -8.33 12.27
N GLU A 90 -10.75 -8.65 11.07
CA GLU A 90 -11.56 -9.85 10.83
C GLU A 90 -10.79 -11.13 11.17
N ALA A 91 -9.52 -11.22 10.75
CA ALA A 91 -8.66 -12.35 11.09
C ALA A 91 -8.51 -12.50 12.61
N HIS A 92 -8.22 -11.40 13.31
CA HIS A 92 -8.07 -11.41 14.77
C HIS A 92 -9.35 -11.80 15.50
N LEU A 93 -10.52 -11.29 15.06
CA LEU A 93 -11.82 -11.66 15.62
C LEU A 93 -12.14 -13.15 15.41
N LYS A 94 -11.76 -13.70 14.25
CA LYS A 94 -11.97 -15.12 13.97
C LYS A 94 -11.15 -16.00 14.91
N GLU A 95 -9.88 -15.68 15.13
CA GLU A 95 -9.02 -16.40 16.07
C GLU A 95 -9.59 -16.35 17.50
N GLN A 96 -10.05 -15.17 17.95
CA GLN A 96 -10.71 -15.04 19.25
C GLN A 96 -11.99 -15.86 19.36
N LEU A 97 -12.80 -15.93 18.30
CA LEU A 97 -14.02 -16.75 18.29
C LEU A 97 -13.70 -18.24 18.37
N GLU A 98 -12.65 -18.69 17.67
CA GLU A 98 -12.19 -20.08 17.71
C GLU A 98 -11.65 -20.45 19.12
N GLU A 99 -10.88 -19.56 19.75
CA GLU A 99 -10.39 -19.73 21.14
C GLU A 99 -11.55 -19.77 22.15
N GLN A 100 -12.55 -18.88 22.01
CA GLN A 100 -13.71 -18.87 22.90
C GLN A 100 -14.57 -20.12 22.75
N LEU A 101 -14.80 -20.58 21.51
CA LEU A 101 -15.51 -21.83 21.26
C LEU A 101 -14.77 -23.03 21.87
N SER A 102 -13.44 -23.03 21.83
CA SER A 102 -12.62 -24.06 22.47
C SER A 102 -12.66 -23.98 24.00
N THR A 103 -12.81 -22.78 24.57
CA THR A 103 -12.90 -22.57 26.03
C THR A 103 -14.26 -23.00 26.59
N GLU A 104 -15.34 -22.85 25.81
CA GLU A 104 -16.70 -23.23 26.23
C GLU A 104 -16.95 -24.74 26.19
N ASP A 105 -16.26 -25.50 25.32
CA ASP A 105 -16.35 -26.97 25.25
C ASP A 105 -15.54 -27.68 26.35
N ALA A 106 -14.62 -26.97 27.01
CA ALA A 106 -13.96 -27.42 28.22
C ALA A 106 -14.95 -27.39 29.40
N GLY A 107 -15.89 -28.35 29.41
CA GLY A 107 -16.92 -28.49 30.44
C GLY A 107 -16.34 -28.41 31.86
N PRO A 108 -17.17 -27.99 32.85
CA PRO A 108 -16.69 -27.67 34.19
C PRO A 108 -15.87 -28.83 34.76
N PRO A 109 -14.76 -28.54 35.46
CA PRO A 109 -13.92 -29.60 36.03
C PRO A 109 -14.80 -30.47 36.92
N ALA A 110 -14.85 -31.76 36.62
CA ALA A 110 -15.54 -32.75 37.44
C ALA A 110 -14.79 -32.86 38.77
N TRP A 111 -15.32 -32.24 39.80
CA TRP A 111 -14.97 -32.46 41.20
C TRP A 111 -16.19 -32.99 41.95
#